data_AF-A0A9X2HXY1-F1
#
_entry.id   AF-A0A9X2HXY1-F1
#
_cell.length_a   1.000
_cell.length_b   1.000
_cell.length_c   1.000
_cell.angle_alpha   90.00
_cell.angle_beta   90.00
_cell.angle_gamma   90.00
#
_symmetry.space_group_name_H-M   'P 1'
#
loop_
_entity.id
_entity.type
_entity.pdbx_description
1 polymer ?
#
loop_
_entity_poly.entity_id
_entity_poly.type
_entity_poly.pdbx_seq_one_letter_code
_entity_poly.pdbx_strand_id
1 'polypeptide(L)'
;MSVDALFPLDYDQRRAAWPELRPRLAALVERTGEPWMPEDVFHLTTMGQATLWATPDLGCFIVTQIDEQPWGRSLVVWIASEVTDARALEYMDQVRSIARDAGCDRVTFTSPRRGWMRALPGVAVRYEYSFEAGE
;
A
#
# COMPACT_ATOMS: atom_id res chain seq x y z
N MET A 1 17.89 -3.66 13.77
CA MET A 1 16.94 -4.80 13.65
C MET A 1 16.62 -4.93 12.18
N SER A 2 16.81 -6.10 11.59
CA SER A 2 16.38 -6.32 10.20
C SER A 2 14.86 -6.24 10.16
N VAL A 3 14.33 -5.46 9.25
CA VAL A 3 12.90 -5.49 8.95
C VAL A 3 12.61 -6.74 8.13
N ASP A 4 11.48 -7.39 8.40
CA ASP A 4 11.09 -8.56 7.63
C ASP A 4 10.86 -8.16 6.17
N ALA A 5 11.22 -9.06 5.26
CA ALA A 5 11.05 -8.79 3.83
C ALA A 5 9.58 -8.93 3.42
N LEU A 6 9.13 -8.04 2.54
CA LEU A 6 7.84 -8.10 1.88
C LEU A 6 7.94 -9.05 0.69
N PHE A 7 7.05 -10.02 0.64
CA PHE A 7 6.96 -10.96 -0.47
C PHE A 7 5.58 -10.88 -1.13
N PRO A 8 5.50 -10.99 -2.47
CA PRO A 8 4.23 -11.01 -3.15
C PRO A 8 3.53 -12.34 -2.83
N LEU A 9 2.30 -12.26 -2.34
CA LEU A 9 1.51 -13.45 -2.06
C LEU A 9 0.87 -13.93 -3.37
N ASP A 10 1.02 -15.21 -3.70
CA ASP A 10 0.30 -15.86 -4.80
C ASP A 10 -1.19 -16.10 -4.45
N TYR A 11 -1.96 -16.71 -5.36
CA TYR A 11 -3.38 -16.92 -5.14
C TYR A 11 -3.68 -17.78 -3.89
N ASP A 12 -2.97 -18.89 -3.70
CA ASP A 12 -3.22 -19.82 -2.60
C ASP A 12 -2.79 -19.21 -1.27
N GLN A 13 -1.64 -18.54 -1.25
CA GLN A 13 -1.14 -17.80 -0.09
C GLN A 13 -2.10 -16.67 0.31
N ARG A 14 -2.59 -15.88 -0.66
CA ARG A 14 -3.58 -14.82 -0.39
C ARG A 14 -4.88 -15.39 0.16
N ARG A 15 -5.37 -16.50 -0.41
CA ARG A 15 -6.59 -17.17 0.05
C ARG A 15 -6.43 -17.69 1.48
N ALA A 16 -5.27 -18.25 1.81
CA ALA A 16 -4.96 -18.73 3.16
C ALA A 16 -4.83 -17.58 4.18
N ALA A 17 -4.21 -16.46 3.79
CA ALA A 17 -4.04 -15.28 4.63
C ALA A 17 -5.33 -14.44 4.79
N TRP A 18 -6.30 -14.61 3.90
CA TRP A 18 -7.51 -13.79 3.83
C TRP A 18 -8.31 -13.67 5.14
N PRO A 19 -8.54 -14.76 5.93
CA PRO A 19 -9.25 -14.67 7.20
C PRO A 19 -8.61 -13.70 8.20
N GLU A 20 -7.29 -13.49 8.13
CA GLU A 20 -6.56 -12.57 8.99
C GLU A 20 -6.49 -11.15 8.39
N LEU A 21 -6.26 -11.04 7.07
CA LEU A 21 -6.12 -9.75 6.40
C LEU A 21 -7.44 -8.98 6.30
N ARG A 22 -8.55 -9.69 6.04
CA ARG A 22 -9.88 -9.10 5.86
C ARG A 22 -10.32 -8.22 7.04
N PRO A 23 -10.30 -8.65 8.31
CA PRO A 23 -10.69 -7.79 9.43
C PRO A 23 -9.75 -6.59 9.60
N ARG A 24 -8.46 -6.72 9.28
CA ARG A 24 -7.49 -5.61 9.34
C ARG A 24 -7.76 -4.56 8.26
N LEU A 25 -8.08 -5.00 7.04
CA LEU A 25 -8.53 -4.13 5.95
C LEU A 25 -9.83 -3.42 6.32
N ALA A 26 -10.81 -4.13 6.89
CA ALA A 26 -12.08 -3.54 7.33
C ALA A 26 -11.86 -2.45 8.40
N ALA A 27 -11.00 -2.72 9.39
CA ALA A 27 -10.65 -1.74 10.41
C ALA A 27 -9.90 -0.52 9.82
N LEU A 28 -9.12 -0.71 8.76
CA LEU A 28 -8.48 0.40 8.05
C LEU A 28 -9.53 1.28 7.37
N VAL A 29 -10.45 0.68 6.60
CA VAL A 29 -11.57 1.39 5.95
C VAL A 29 -12.39 2.18 6.96
N GLU A 30 -12.78 1.56 8.08
CA GLU A 30 -13.54 2.21 9.15
C GLU A 30 -12.80 3.42 9.73
N ARG A 31 -11.48 3.30 9.92
CA ARG A 31 -10.65 4.36 10.51
C ARG A 31 -10.35 5.51 9.55
N THR A 32 -10.19 5.23 8.26
CA THR A 32 -9.78 6.23 7.26
C THR A 32 -10.92 6.73 6.37
N GLY A 33 -12.09 6.09 6.41
CA GLY A 33 -13.24 6.43 5.57
C GLY A 33 -12.96 6.20 4.09
N GLU A 34 -12.18 5.17 3.76
CA GLU A 34 -11.89 4.83 2.36
C GLU A 34 -13.15 4.30 1.65
N PRO A 35 -13.31 4.56 0.34
CA PRO A 35 -14.51 4.17 -0.39
C PRO A 35 -14.50 2.69 -0.85
N TRP A 36 -13.38 1.99 -0.67
CA TRP A 36 -13.23 0.59 -1.03
C TRP A 36 -13.53 -0.33 0.15
N MET A 37 -13.87 -1.59 -0.14
CA MET A 37 -14.05 -2.65 0.85
C MET A 37 -12.95 -3.71 0.73
N PRO A 38 -12.69 -4.53 1.76
CA PRO A 38 -11.68 -5.59 1.69
C PRO A 38 -11.84 -6.48 0.44
N GLU A 39 -13.08 -6.83 0.09
CA GLU A 39 -13.39 -7.66 -1.07
C GLU A 39 -12.89 -7.05 -2.40
N ASP A 40 -12.80 -5.73 -2.54
CA ASP A 40 -12.20 -5.06 -3.69
C ASP A 40 -10.70 -5.39 -3.79
N VAL A 41 -10.00 -5.41 -2.64
CA VAL A 41 -8.57 -5.78 -2.58
C VAL A 41 -8.36 -7.22 -3.02
N PHE A 42 -9.18 -8.15 -2.53
CA PHE A 42 -9.09 -9.55 -2.93
C PHE A 42 -9.40 -9.73 -4.42
N HIS A 43 -10.42 -9.02 -4.92
CA HIS A 43 -10.80 -9.06 -6.33
C HIS A 43 -9.68 -8.52 -7.23
N LEU A 44 -9.18 -7.31 -6.97
CA LEU A 44 -8.14 -6.66 -7.78
C LEU A 44 -6.82 -7.45 -7.77
N THR A 45 -6.45 -8.04 -6.63
CA THR A 45 -5.26 -8.90 -6.55
C THR A 45 -5.45 -10.24 -7.26
N THR A 46 -6.66 -10.78 -7.32
CA THR A 46 -6.99 -11.98 -8.11
C THR A 46 -6.98 -11.68 -9.61
N MET A 47 -7.44 -10.49 -10.01
CA MET A 47 -7.44 -10.03 -11.40
C MET A 47 -6.06 -9.57 -11.91
N GLY A 48 -5.03 -9.57 -11.05
CA GLY A 48 -3.68 -9.09 -11.38
C GLY A 48 -3.58 -7.57 -11.55
N GLN A 49 -4.61 -6.81 -11.15
CA GLN A 49 -4.61 -5.34 -11.18
C GLN A 49 -3.94 -4.72 -9.94
N ALA A 50 -3.74 -5.52 -8.89
CA ALA A 50 -3.01 -5.14 -7.70
C ALA A 50 -2.13 -6.32 -7.24
N THR A 51 -1.09 -6.01 -6.47
CA THR A 51 -0.25 -7.03 -5.82
C THR A 51 -0.30 -6.82 -4.32
N LEU A 52 -0.61 -7.89 -3.58
CA LEU A 52 -0.56 -7.90 -2.11
C LEU A 52 0.79 -8.44 -1.67
N TRP A 53 1.51 -7.63 -0.92
CA TRP A 53 2.79 -7.97 -0.33
C TRP A 53 2.65 -8.09 1.17
N ALA A 54 3.23 -9.10 1.77
CA ALA A 54 3.19 -9.28 3.21
C ALA A 54 4.51 -9.82 3.76
N THR A 55 4.75 -9.57 5.04
CA THR A 55 5.79 -10.26 5.80
C THR A 55 5.35 -11.70 6.13
N PRO A 56 6.29 -12.62 6.40
CA PRO A 56 5.96 -14.03 6.64
C PRO A 56 5.00 -14.26 7.82
N ASP A 57 5.06 -13.39 8.83
CA ASP A 57 4.19 -13.39 10.01
C ASP A 57 2.85 -12.66 9.79
N LEU A 58 2.61 -12.15 8.57
CA LEU A 58 1.53 -11.24 8.21
C LEU A 58 1.49 -9.96 9.05
N GLY A 59 2.49 -9.67 9.88
CA GLY A 59 2.53 -8.52 10.77
C GLY A 59 2.46 -7.19 10.01
N CYS A 60 3.07 -7.12 8.82
CA CYS A 60 2.97 -6.01 7.89
C CYS A 60 2.50 -6.49 6.52
N PHE A 61 1.62 -5.70 5.91
CA PHE A 61 1.25 -5.87 4.50
C PHE A 61 1.05 -4.54 3.79
N ILE A 62 1.33 -4.53 2.49
CA ILE A 62 1.02 -3.44 1.57
C ILE A 62 0.30 -3.97 0.34
N VAL A 63 -0.50 -3.12 -0.29
CA VAL A 63 -1.12 -3.41 -1.59
C VAL A 63 -0.61 -2.37 -2.57
N THR A 64 -0.03 -2.83 -3.67
CA THR A 64 0.49 -1.97 -4.73
C THR A 64 -0.29 -2.15 -6.01
N GLN A 65 -0.34 -1.08 -6.80
CA GLN A 65 -0.85 -1.06 -8.16
C GLN A 65 0.21 -0.43 -9.06
N ILE A 66 0.13 -0.73 -10.35
CA ILE A 66 0.95 -0.06 -11.35
C ILE A 66 0.02 0.92 -12.07
N ASP A 67 0.41 2.19 -12.07
CA ASP A 67 -0.23 3.24 -12.85
C ASP A 67 0.64 3.55 -14.07
N GLU A 68 0.16 3.18 -15.25
CA GLU A 68 0.82 3.43 -16.52
C GLU A 68 0.24 4.69 -17.16
N GLN A 69 1.09 5.71 -17.29
CA GLN A 69 0.75 6.97 -17.92
C GLN A 69 1.59 7.15 -19.19
N PRO A 70 1.14 7.95 -20.19
CA PRO A 70 1.90 8.17 -21.41
C PRO A 70 3.34 8.71 -21.22
N TRP A 71 3.62 9.30 -20.06
CA TRP A 71 4.89 9.93 -19.70
C TRP A 71 5.68 9.18 -18.61
N GLY A 72 5.23 8.01 -18.15
CA GLY A 72 5.95 7.25 -17.13
C GLY A 72 5.13 6.14 -16.49
N ARG A 73 5.78 5.35 -15.63
CA ARG A 73 5.17 4.21 -14.94
C ARG A 73 5.39 4.36 -13.44
N SER A 74 4.30 4.48 -12.68
CA SER A 74 4.38 4.67 -11.22
C SER A 74 3.90 3.43 -10.47
N LEU A 75 4.64 3.06 -9.42
CA LEU A 75 4.15 2.11 -8.42
C LEU A 75 3.30 2.88 -7.40
N VAL A 76 1.99 2.65 -7.42
CA VAL A 76 1.06 3.21 -6.45
C VAL A 76 0.99 2.28 -5.25
N VAL A 77 1.40 2.73 -4.05
CA VAL A 77 1.10 2.04 -2.81
C VAL A 77 -0.33 2.42 -2.39
N TRP A 78 -1.28 1.56 -2.76
CA TRP A 78 -2.71 1.78 -2.51
C TRP A 78 -3.07 1.62 -1.04
N ILE A 79 -2.51 0.61 -0.38
CA ILE A 79 -2.77 0.31 1.03
C ILE A 79 -1.46 0.03 1.75
N ALA A 80 -1.29 0.63 2.93
CA ALA A 80 -0.23 0.27 3.87
C ALA A 80 -0.86 0.06 5.26
N SER A 81 -0.77 -1.18 5.75
CA SER A 81 -1.50 -1.64 6.94
C SER A 81 -1.03 -1.02 8.25
N GLU A 82 0.29 -0.87 8.42
CA GLU A 82 0.94 -0.49 9.67
C GLU A 82 1.97 0.60 9.40
N VAL A 83 1.55 1.86 9.47
CA VAL A 83 2.48 2.97 9.33
C VAL A 83 2.30 3.94 10.48
N THR A 84 3.03 3.69 11.56
CA THR A 84 3.73 4.79 12.23
C THR A 84 4.80 5.30 11.27
N ASP A 85 5.12 6.60 11.31
CA ASP A 85 6.09 7.20 10.38
C ASP A 85 7.45 6.46 10.40
N ALA A 86 7.84 5.91 11.55
CA ALA A 86 9.05 5.10 11.70
C ALA A 86 9.02 3.79 10.91
N ARG A 87 7.91 3.04 10.93
CA ARG A 87 7.80 1.78 10.18
C ARG A 87 7.67 2.01 8.67
N ALA A 88 7.10 3.13 8.21
CA ALA A 88 7.11 3.44 6.78
C ALA A 88 8.53 3.53 6.23
N LEU A 89 9.38 4.27 6.93
CA LEU A 89 10.76 4.53 6.53
C LEU A 89 11.57 3.23 6.45
N GLU A 90 11.28 2.28 7.34
CA GLU A 90 11.89 0.94 7.36
C GLU A 90 11.63 0.12 6.09
N TYR A 91 10.45 0.23 5.48
CA TYR A 91 10.08 -0.52 4.26
C TYR A 91 10.34 0.25 2.96
N MET A 92 10.76 1.52 3.02
CA MET A 92 10.93 2.36 1.82
C MET A 92 11.89 1.77 0.80
N ASP A 93 13.01 1.20 1.24
CA ASP A 93 14.00 0.60 0.33
C ASP A 93 13.45 -0.63 -0.38
N GLN A 94 12.62 -1.43 0.30
CA GLN A 94 11.93 -2.57 -0.31
C GLN A 94 10.91 -2.10 -1.34
N VAL A 95 10.14 -1.04 -1.05
CA VAL A 95 9.17 -0.46 -2.00
C VAL A 95 9.88 0.12 -3.23
N ARG A 96 11.04 0.76 -3.07
CA ARG A 96 11.90 1.20 -4.18
C ARG A 96 12.35 0.02 -5.04
N SER A 97 12.78 -1.08 -4.41
CA SER A 97 13.16 -2.29 -5.14
C SER A 97 11.99 -2.85 -5.94
N ILE A 98 10.81 -2.98 -5.33
CA ILE A 98 9.59 -3.44 -6.00
C ILE A 98 9.26 -2.54 -7.21
N ALA A 99 9.39 -1.22 -7.06
CA ALA A 99 9.15 -0.28 -8.14
C ALA A 99 10.13 -0.48 -9.30
N ARG A 100 11.44 -0.60 -9.01
CA ARG A 100 12.47 -0.84 -10.03
C ARG A 100 12.28 -2.18 -10.75
N ASP A 101 12.00 -3.24 -9.99
CA ASP A 101 11.75 -4.58 -10.55
C ASP A 101 10.51 -4.60 -11.45
N ALA A 102 9.52 -3.74 -11.13
CA ALA A 102 8.35 -3.51 -11.97
C ALA A 102 8.59 -2.49 -13.11
N GLY A 103 9.79 -1.96 -13.29
CA GLY A 103 10.10 -0.95 -14.31
C GLY A 103 9.37 0.39 -14.10
N CYS A 104 9.01 0.70 -12.86
CA CYS A 104 8.44 1.98 -12.47
C CYS A 104 9.56 3.00 -12.18
N ASP A 105 9.38 4.24 -12.63
CA ASP A 105 10.30 5.36 -12.37
C ASP A 105 9.98 6.08 -11.06
N ARG A 106 8.75 5.94 -10.56
CA ARG A 106 8.24 6.63 -9.38
C ARG A 106 7.44 5.71 -8.49
N VAL A 107 7.41 6.07 -7.21
CA VAL A 107 6.48 5.53 -6.22
C VAL A 107 5.53 6.65 -5.82
N THR A 108 4.24 6.35 -5.73
CA THR A 108 3.20 7.27 -5.27
C THR A 108 2.36 6.63 -4.17
N PHE A 109 1.89 7.43 -3.22
CA PHE A 109 0.90 7.00 -2.25
C PHE A 109 0.08 8.18 -1.74
N THR A 110 -1.14 7.90 -1.30
CA THR A 110 -2.00 8.93 -0.69
C THR A 110 -2.24 8.63 0.78
N SER A 111 -2.32 9.68 1.59
CA SER A 111 -2.67 9.53 3.01
C SER A 111 -3.62 10.63 3.45
N PRO A 112 -4.68 10.30 4.22
CA PRO A 112 -5.51 11.30 4.89
C PRO A 112 -4.79 11.95 6.09
N ARG A 113 -3.62 11.43 6.49
CA ARG A 113 -2.87 11.93 7.65
C ARG A 113 -1.93 13.08 7.25
N ARG A 114 -2.18 14.28 7.76
CA ARG A 114 -1.16 15.31 8.02
C ARG A 114 -1.66 16.35 9.03
N GLY A 115 -0.77 16.79 9.93
CA GLY A 115 -1.02 17.56 11.16
C GLY A 115 -1.71 18.93 11.06
N TRP A 116 -2.38 19.25 9.96
CA TRP A 116 -3.09 20.52 9.73
C TRP A 116 -4.61 20.37 9.54
N MET A 117 -5.19 19.17 9.76
CA MET A 117 -6.66 18.98 9.81
C MET A 117 -7.38 19.90 10.80
N ARG A 118 -6.67 20.50 11.76
CA ARG A 118 -7.23 21.48 12.71
C ARG A 118 -7.57 22.84 12.10
N ALA A 119 -7.08 23.18 10.91
CA ALA A 119 -7.20 24.52 10.34
C ALA A 119 -8.45 24.74 9.46
N LEU A 120 -9.13 23.68 8.98
CA LEU A 120 -10.23 23.78 8.01
C LEU A 120 -11.34 22.74 8.31
N PRO A 121 -12.30 23.04 9.21
CA PRO A 121 -13.43 22.15 9.49
C PRO A 121 -14.27 21.93 8.22
N GLY A 122 -14.57 20.67 7.89
CA GLY A 122 -15.46 20.29 6.78
C GLY A 122 -14.77 19.98 5.44
N VAL A 123 -13.44 20.12 5.34
CA VAL A 123 -12.67 19.77 4.12
C VAL A 123 -11.95 18.44 4.33
N ALA A 124 -12.20 17.46 3.45
CA ALA A 124 -11.40 16.25 3.36
C ALA A 124 -10.15 16.54 2.50
N VAL A 125 -8.96 16.41 3.09
CA VAL A 125 -7.68 16.60 2.38
C VAL A 125 -6.97 15.26 2.28
N ARG A 126 -6.52 14.91 1.07
CA ARG A 126 -5.61 13.79 0.83
C ARG A 126 -4.27 14.35 0.38
N TYR A 127 -3.21 13.88 1.00
CA TYR A 127 -1.86 14.26 0.61
C TYR A 127 -1.31 13.16 -0.29
N GLU A 128 -0.99 13.54 -1.52
CA GLU A 128 -0.23 12.70 -2.43
C GLU A 128 1.26 12.91 -2.16
N TYR A 129 1.95 11.80 -1.96
CA TYR A 129 3.39 11.75 -1.80
C TYR A 129 3.96 10.99 -2.98
N SER A 130 5.03 11.53 -3.58
CA SER A 130 5.72 10.87 -4.68
C SER A 130 7.23 11.02 -4.51
N PHE A 131 7.96 9.95 -4.82
CA PHE A 131 9.41 9.95 -4.86
C PHE A 131 9.90 9.06 -6.01
N GLU A 132 11.08 9.36 -6.55
CA GLU A 132 11.72 8.55 -7.58
C GLU A 132 12.12 7.19 -7.01
N ALA A 133 11.96 6.13 -7.79
CA ALA A 133 12.37 4.78 -7.39
C ALA A 133 13.88 4.72 -7.07
N GLY A 134 14.68 5.62 -7.65
CA GLY A 134 16.14 5.65 -7.57
C GLY A 134 16.78 4.75 -8.65
N GLU A 135 18.09 4.92 -8.88
CA GLU A 135 18.89 3.99 -9.71
C GLU A 135 19.09 2.64 -9.00
#